data_AF-A0AAW2Y6I2-F1
#
_entry.id   AF-A0AAW2Y6I2-F1
#
_cell.length_a   1.000
_cell.length_b   1.000
_cell.length_c   1.000
_cell.angle_alpha   90.00
_cell.angle_beta   90.00
_cell.angle_gamma   90.00
#
_symmetry.space_group_name_H-M   'P 1'
#
loop_
_entity.id
_entity.type
_entity.pdbx_description
1 polymer ?
#
loop_
_entity_poly.entity_id
_entity_poly.type
_entity_poly.pdbx_seq_one_letter_code
_entity_poly.pdbx_strand_id
1 'polypeptide(L)'
;MEQLGELVLQDMIVMTGNLENAKIAVDALSVCMSINGWELMIPFAFFAGTGVRVANELGAGNGKGAKFATVVSVSESVVIGLVFWVLIILFHNEFALIYTTSEEVLSAVSKLSIILAFTVLLNSVQPILSGVAVGSGWQSYVAYINLGCYYLIGVPLGVLMGWVFHQGVLGIWAGMIGGTAVQTVILAIITMRCDWEKEVIHITMSKIAGSEGDDACKKVDGIEKQRTACHDG
;
A
#
# COMPACT_ATOMS: atom_id res chain seq x y z
N MET A 1 -0.68 3.45 -5.92
CA MET A 1 -1.26 3.74 -4.59
C MET A 1 -0.24 3.54 -3.48
N GLU A 2 0.52 2.44 -3.48
CA GLU A 2 1.64 2.21 -2.54
C GLU A 2 2.70 3.33 -2.54
N GLN A 3 2.95 3.94 -3.70
CA GLN A 3 3.92 5.03 -3.85
C GLN A 3 3.61 6.31 -3.05
N LEU A 4 2.38 6.51 -2.57
CA LEU A 4 2.04 7.70 -1.76
C LEU A 4 2.66 7.64 -0.35
N GLY A 5 2.87 6.45 0.22
CA GLY A 5 3.49 6.29 1.55
C GLY A 5 5.00 6.54 1.54
N GLU A 6 5.70 6.09 0.50
CA GLU A 6 7.15 6.32 0.34
C GLU A 6 7.47 7.77 -0.01
N LEU A 7 6.63 8.43 -0.82
CA LEU A 7 6.77 9.85 -1.14
C LEU A 7 6.70 10.69 0.13
N VAL A 8 5.82 10.36 1.06
CA VAL A 8 5.66 11.09 2.32
C VAL A 8 6.91 11.04 3.20
N LEU A 9 7.60 9.91 3.30
CA LEU A 9 8.83 9.80 4.08
C LEU A 9 10.01 10.51 3.41
N GLN A 10 10.07 10.51 2.07
CA GLN A 10 11.03 11.32 1.31
C GLN A 10 10.74 12.83 1.45
N ASP A 11 9.48 13.22 1.37
CA ASP A 11 9.01 14.59 1.55
C ASP A 11 9.31 15.07 2.98
N MET A 12 9.18 14.19 3.98
CA MET A 12 9.57 14.46 5.36
C MET A 12 11.06 14.74 5.49
N ILE A 13 11.94 13.98 4.83
CA ILE A 13 13.39 14.25 4.83
C ILE A 13 13.67 15.66 4.29
N VAL A 14 13.06 15.99 3.14
CA VAL A 14 13.19 17.32 2.52
C VAL A 14 12.71 18.42 3.45
N MET A 15 11.58 18.22 4.14
CA MET A 15 11.06 19.17 5.13
C MET A 15 11.93 19.28 6.38
N THR A 16 12.50 18.17 6.88
CA THR A 16 13.41 18.18 8.04
C THR A 16 14.77 18.78 7.77
N GLY A 17 15.21 18.82 6.51
CA GLY A 17 16.43 19.50 6.11
C GLY A 17 16.45 21.00 6.42
N ASN A 18 15.29 21.61 6.67
CA ASN A 18 15.14 23.05 6.91
C ASN A 18 15.01 23.45 8.40
N LEU A 19 15.19 22.52 9.36
CA LEU A 19 15.09 22.77 10.81
C LEU A 19 16.47 23.08 11.44
N GLU A 20 16.50 23.87 12.52
CA GLU A 20 17.76 24.28 13.21
C GLU A 20 18.58 23.09 13.78
N ASN A 21 17.96 21.92 13.98
CA ASN A 21 18.62 20.66 14.36
C ASN A 21 18.56 19.59 13.24
N ALA A 22 18.53 20.03 11.98
CA ALA A 22 18.34 19.16 10.81
C ALA A 22 19.32 17.99 10.75
N LYS A 23 20.58 18.18 11.14
CA LYS A 23 21.60 17.12 11.03
C LYS A 23 21.23 15.87 11.82
N ILE A 24 20.88 16.03 13.10
CA ILE A 24 20.55 14.91 14.00
C ILE A 24 19.21 14.27 13.58
N ALA A 25 18.23 15.08 13.19
CA ALA A 25 16.93 14.59 12.75
C ALA A 25 17.02 13.82 11.41
N VAL A 26 17.76 14.34 10.44
CA VAL A 26 17.97 13.72 9.12
C VAL A 26 18.80 12.45 9.23
N ASP A 27 19.84 12.42 10.07
CA ASP A 27 20.62 11.21 10.30
C ASP A 27 19.75 10.11 10.92
N ALA A 28 18.99 10.42 11.97
CA ALA A 28 18.07 9.47 12.60
C ALA A 28 16.97 8.97 11.65
N LEU A 29 16.41 9.86 10.82
CA LEU A 29 15.41 9.50 9.80
C LEU A 29 16.00 8.60 8.70
N SER A 30 17.23 8.86 8.27
CA SER A 30 17.91 8.06 7.23
C SER A 30 18.16 6.62 7.68
N VAL A 31 18.49 6.43 8.97
CA VAL A 31 18.59 5.10 9.59
C VAL A 31 17.24 4.41 9.61
N CYS A 32 16.18 5.10 10.04
CA CYS A 32 14.81 4.56 10.05
C CYS A 32 14.33 4.15 8.65
N MET A 33 14.64 4.96 7.63
CA MET A 33 14.32 4.68 6.23
C MET A 33 15.05 3.46 5.70
N SER A 34 16.31 3.30 6.08
CA SER A 34 17.06 2.10 5.71
C SER A 34 16.37 0.86 6.29
N ILE A 35 16.01 0.86 7.56
CA ILE A 35 15.28 -0.26 8.19
C ILE A 35 13.92 -0.50 7.50
N ASN A 36 13.19 0.57 7.20
CA ASN A 36 11.89 0.47 6.53
C ASN A 36 12.00 -0.11 5.11
N GLY A 37 13.00 0.28 4.32
CA GLY A 37 13.20 -0.23 2.97
C GLY A 37 13.47 -1.74 2.93
N TRP A 38 14.17 -2.28 3.94
CA TRP A 38 14.37 -3.73 4.06
C TRP A 38 13.10 -4.46 4.45
N GLU A 39 12.31 -3.88 5.36
CA GLU A 39 11.03 -4.44 5.78
C GLU A 39 10.02 -4.48 4.63
N LEU A 40 9.92 -3.41 3.84
CA LEU A 40 8.96 -3.29 2.73
C LEU A 40 9.11 -4.36 1.65
N MET A 41 10.30 -4.91 1.44
CA MET A 41 10.52 -6.01 0.48
C MET A 41 9.64 -7.23 0.77
N ILE A 42 9.34 -7.48 2.05
CA ILE A 42 8.53 -8.64 2.47
C ILE A 42 7.05 -8.41 2.11
N PRO A 43 6.36 -7.33 2.55
CA PRO A 43 5.01 -7.01 2.10
C PRO A 43 4.86 -6.92 0.58
N PHE A 44 5.86 -6.38 -0.15
CA PHE A 44 5.81 -6.31 -1.62
C PHE A 44 5.77 -7.70 -2.28
N ALA A 45 6.52 -8.68 -1.74
CA ALA A 45 6.44 -10.05 -2.23
C ALA A 45 5.03 -10.64 -2.03
N PHE A 46 4.41 -10.38 -0.87
CA PHE A 46 3.04 -10.82 -0.59
C PHE A 46 1.98 -10.06 -1.42
N PHE A 47 2.20 -8.78 -1.71
CA PHE A 47 1.37 -7.99 -2.64
C PHE A 47 1.28 -8.71 -4.00
N ALA A 48 2.44 -9.02 -4.59
CA ALA A 48 2.50 -9.67 -5.89
C ALA A 48 1.90 -11.08 -5.85
N GLY A 49 2.26 -11.88 -4.85
CA GLY A 49 1.76 -13.25 -4.70
C GLY A 49 0.25 -13.31 -4.49
N THR A 50 -0.29 -12.45 -3.62
CA THR A 50 -1.73 -12.39 -3.34
C THR A 50 -2.51 -11.91 -4.55
N GLY A 51 -2.02 -10.88 -5.25
CA GLY A 51 -2.66 -10.37 -6.46
C GLY A 51 -2.80 -11.43 -7.54
N VAL A 52 -1.75 -12.22 -7.79
CA VAL A 52 -1.80 -13.32 -8.77
C VAL A 52 -2.76 -14.43 -8.32
N ARG A 53 -2.75 -14.83 -7.05
CA ARG A 53 -3.67 -15.88 -6.54
C ARG A 53 -5.13 -15.45 -6.65
N VAL A 54 -5.46 -14.23 -6.24
CA VAL A 54 -6.83 -13.70 -6.33
C VAL A 54 -7.28 -13.59 -7.79
N ALA A 55 -6.41 -13.08 -8.67
CA ALA A 55 -6.70 -12.98 -10.10
C ALA A 55 -6.97 -14.37 -10.74
N ASN A 56 -6.20 -15.38 -10.36
CA ASN A 56 -6.38 -16.74 -10.88
C ASN A 56 -7.70 -17.38 -10.40
N GLU A 57 -8.04 -17.25 -9.12
CA GLU A 57 -9.30 -17.80 -8.56
C GLU A 57 -10.54 -17.11 -9.16
N LEU A 58 -10.49 -15.78 -9.30
CA LEU A 58 -11.55 -15.02 -9.98
C LEU A 58 -11.63 -15.39 -11.47
N GLY A 59 -10.48 -15.56 -12.12
CA GLY A 59 -10.37 -15.98 -13.52
C GLY A 59 -10.99 -17.35 -13.79
N ALA A 60 -10.90 -18.26 -12.82
CA ALA A 60 -11.49 -19.60 -12.83
C ALA A 60 -12.98 -19.63 -12.41
N GLY A 61 -13.58 -18.48 -12.08
CA GLY A 61 -14.97 -18.40 -11.64
C GLY A 61 -15.20 -18.84 -10.19
N ASN A 62 -14.14 -18.96 -9.39
CA ASN A 62 -14.18 -19.44 -8.01
C ASN A 62 -14.12 -18.29 -7.00
N GLY A 63 -15.25 -17.62 -6.78
CA GLY A 63 -15.34 -16.49 -5.85
C GLY A 63 -15.05 -16.87 -4.39
N LYS A 64 -15.37 -18.11 -4.00
CA LYS A 64 -15.06 -18.63 -2.66
C LYS A 64 -13.55 -18.81 -2.46
N GLY A 65 -12.85 -19.28 -3.50
CA GLY A 65 -11.39 -19.38 -3.52
C GLY A 65 -10.72 -18.01 -3.42
N ALA A 66 -11.20 -17.01 -4.17
CA ALA A 66 -10.69 -15.63 -4.10
C ALA A 66 -10.88 -15.00 -2.72
N LYS A 67 -12.04 -15.21 -2.09
CA LYS A 67 -12.29 -14.80 -0.69
C LYS A 67 -11.34 -15.48 0.28
N PHE A 68 -11.15 -16.78 0.14
CA PHE A 68 -10.26 -17.54 1.02
C PHE A 68 -8.80 -17.09 0.89
N ALA A 69 -8.31 -16.91 -0.34
CA ALA A 69 -6.97 -16.38 -0.60
C ALA A 69 -6.78 -15.01 0.06
N THR A 70 -7.76 -14.12 -0.07
CA THR A 70 -7.75 -12.79 0.54
C THR A 70 -7.68 -12.85 2.07
N VAL A 71 -8.53 -13.66 2.70
CA VAL A 71 -8.56 -13.79 4.17
C VAL A 71 -7.25 -14.37 4.70
N VAL A 72 -6.72 -15.40 4.05
CA VAL A 72 -5.45 -16.02 4.43
C VAL A 72 -4.31 -15.02 4.32
N SER A 73 -4.17 -14.32 3.19
CA SER A 73 -3.11 -13.32 2.98
C SER A 73 -3.20 -12.17 3.99
N VAL A 74 -4.40 -11.66 4.30
CA VAL A 74 -4.57 -10.61 5.31
C VAL A 74 -4.22 -11.12 6.70
N SER A 75 -4.60 -12.35 7.05
CA SER A 75 -4.26 -12.93 8.36
C SER A 75 -2.75 -13.14 8.52
N GLU A 76 -2.07 -13.63 7.47
CA GLU A 76 -0.63 -13.83 7.45
C GLU A 76 0.11 -12.50 7.57
N SER A 77 -0.35 -11.46 6.85
CA SER A 77 0.15 -10.09 6.96
C SER A 77 0.17 -9.56 8.39
N VAL A 78 -0.95 -9.75 9.11
CA VAL A 78 -1.10 -9.24 10.48
C VAL A 78 -0.16 -9.99 11.41
N VAL A 79 0.00 -11.30 11.24
CA VAL A 79 0.94 -12.10 12.03
C VAL A 79 2.38 -11.65 11.78
N ILE A 80 2.78 -11.51 10.52
CA ILE A 80 4.12 -11.05 10.13
C ILE A 80 4.38 -9.63 10.64
N GLY A 81 3.41 -8.72 10.48
CA GLY A 81 3.48 -7.35 10.98
C GLY A 81 3.63 -7.28 12.50
N LEU A 82 2.91 -8.11 13.25
CA LEU A 82 3.05 -8.20 14.71
C LEU A 82 4.43 -8.72 15.13
N VAL A 83 4.98 -9.70 14.42
CA VAL A 83 6.34 -10.20 14.67
C VAL A 83 7.37 -9.09 14.45
N PHE A 84 7.32 -8.38 13.32
CA PHE A 84 8.22 -7.26 13.06
C PHE A 84 8.04 -6.10 14.04
N TRP A 85 6.80 -5.79 14.43
CA TRP A 85 6.50 -4.79 15.45
C TRP A 85 7.19 -5.11 16.78
N VAL A 86 7.08 -6.34 17.26
CA VAL A 86 7.75 -6.80 18.49
C VAL A 86 9.27 -6.76 18.34
N LEU A 87 9.81 -7.22 17.21
CA LEU A 87 11.25 -7.21 16.95
C LEU A 87 11.82 -5.80 16.94
N ILE A 88 11.16 -4.84 16.27
CA ILE A 88 11.61 -3.45 16.21
C ILE A 88 11.61 -2.85 17.63
N ILE A 89 10.56 -3.05 18.42
CA ILE A 89 10.50 -2.52 19.78
C ILE A 89 11.59 -3.14 20.69
N LEU A 90 11.82 -4.45 20.59
CA LEU A 90 12.81 -5.13 21.44
C LEU A 90 14.25 -4.78 21.05
N PHE A 91 14.54 -4.68 19.75
CA PHE A 91 15.90 -4.51 19.24
C PHE A 91 16.22 -3.06 18.82
N HIS A 92 15.32 -2.09 19.03
CA HIS A 92 15.55 -0.71 18.56
C HIS A 92 16.86 -0.08 19.06
N ASN A 93 17.26 -0.37 20.30
CA ASN A 93 18.50 0.17 20.88
C ASN A 93 19.75 -0.46 20.24
N GLU A 94 19.73 -1.77 20.01
CA GLU A 94 20.83 -2.50 19.37
C GLU A 94 20.97 -2.12 17.89
N PHE A 95 19.85 -1.98 17.17
CA PHE A 95 19.86 -1.53 15.78
C PHE A 95 20.36 -0.09 15.64
N ALA A 96 19.98 0.81 16.55
CA ALA A 96 20.46 2.19 16.53
C ALA A 96 21.98 2.27 16.70
N LEU A 97 22.56 1.43 17.58
CA LEU A 97 24.00 1.37 17.84
C LEU A 97 24.83 0.93 16.62
N ILE A 98 24.25 0.17 15.69
CA ILE A 98 24.93 -0.26 14.46
C ILE A 98 25.14 0.92 13.50
N TYR A 99 24.22 1.89 13.49
CA TYR A 99 24.26 3.03 12.57
C TYR A 99 24.89 4.29 13.17
N THR A 100 24.82 4.48 14.49
CA THR A 100 25.37 5.67 15.15
C THR A 100 25.80 5.38 16.58
N THR A 101 26.88 6.04 16.99
CA THR A 101 27.41 6.00 18.36
C THR A 101 27.13 7.29 19.15
N SER A 102 26.48 8.28 18.54
CA SER A 102 26.13 9.54 19.20
C SER A 102 24.90 9.37 20.08
N GLU A 103 25.02 9.68 21.38
CA GLU A 103 23.91 9.59 22.34
C GLU A 103 22.70 10.46 21.94
N GLU A 104 22.94 11.62 21.34
CA GLU A 104 21.87 12.52 20.87
C GLU A 104 21.06 11.89 19.72
N VAL A 105 21.75 11.22 18.78
CA VAL A 105 21.10 10.51 17.68
C VAL A 105 20.41 9.25 18.19
N LEU A 106 21.01 8.55 19.16
CA LEU A 106 20.40 7.35 19.76
C LEU A 106 19.06 7.67 20.44
N SER A 107 18.99 8.78 21.18
CA SER A 107 17.75 9.24 21.82
C SER A 107 16.68 9.62 20.79
N ALA A 108 17.08 10.25 19.67
CA ALA A 108 16.17 10.56 18.58
C ALA A 108 15.65 9.30 17.89
N VAL A 109 16.53 8.34 17.58
CA VAL A 109 16.16 7.05 16.97
C VAL A 109 15.22 6.25 17.88
N SER A 110 15.44 6.24 19.20
CA SER A 110 14.55 5.53 20.14
C SER A 110 13.12 6.11 20.17
N LYS A 111 12.96 7.43 20.01
CA LYS A 111 11.62 8.04 19.89
C LYS A 111 10.97 7.74 18.54
N LEU A 112 11.76 7.76 17.47
CA LEU A 112 11.29 7.48 16.11
C LEU A 112 10.99 5.99 15.91
N SER A 113 11.72 5.09 16.54
CA SER A 113 11.57 3.64 16.40
C SER A 113 10.21 3.14 16.90
N ILE A 114 9.66 3.75 17.95
CA ILE A 114 8.31 3.44 18.44
C ILE A 114 7.28 3.77 17.36
N ILE A 115 7.38 4.95 16.74
CA ILE A 115 6.49 5.37 15.65
C ILE A 115 6.71 4.51 14.41
N LEU A 116 7.97 4.18 14.11
CA LEU A 116 8.34 3.29 13.01
C LEU A 116 7.74 1.90 13.20
N ALA A 117 7.75 1.36 14.41
CA ALA A 117 7.14 0.06 14.69
C ALA A 117 5.64 0.10 14.37
N PHE A 118 4.90 1.10 14.86
CA PHE A 118 3.48 1.26 14.52
C PHE A 118 3.26 1.47 13.01
N THR A 119 4.16 2.19 12.35
CA THR A 119 4.14 2.40 10.89
C THR A 119 4.27 1.06 10.17
N VAL A 120 5.25 0.23 10.55
CA VAL A 120 5.48 -1.11 9.98
C VAL A 120 4.26 -2.00 10.17
N LEU A 121 3.65 -2.00 11.35
CA LEU A 121 2.45 -2.80 11.62
C LEU A 121 1.28 -2.39 10.70
N LEU A 122 1.08 -1.10 10.47
CA LEU A 122 0.00 -0.60 9.61
C LEU A 122 0.30 -0.78 8.13
N ASN A 123 1.58 -0.65 7.75
CA ASN A 123 2.06 -0.82 6.39
C ASN A 123 2.23 -2.28 5.99
N SER A 124 2.17 -3.25 6.90
CA SER A 124 2.22 -4.66 6.51
C SER A 124 0.95 -5.10 5.79
N VAL A 125 -0.20 -4.57 6.20
CA VAL A 125 -1.54 -4.95 5.71
C VAL A 125 -1.90 -4.26 4.39
N GLN A 126 -1.46 -3.01 4.24
CA GLN A 126 -1.87 -2.16 3.13
C GLN A 126 -1.44 -2.69 1.74
N PRO A 127 -0.18 -3.13 1.53
CA PRO A 127 0.26 -3.79 0.31
C PRO A 127 -0.57 -5.01 -0.02
N ILE A 128 -0.93 -5.83 0.96
CA ILE A 128 -1.68 -7.05 0.68
C ILE A 128 -3.11 -6.71 0.23
N LEU A 129 -3.75 -5.71 0.85
CA LEU A 129 -5.05 -5.20 0.40
C LEU A 129 -4.96 -4.57 -1.00
N SER A 130 -3.90 -3.83 -1.30
CA SER A 130 -3.62 -3.32 -2.66
C SER A 130 -3.47 -4.48 -3.66
N GLY A 131 -2.77 -5.54 -3.29
CA GLY A 131 -2.55 -6.73 -4.13
C GLY A 131 -3.87 -7.42 -4.45
N VAL A 132 -4.74 -7.57 -3.45
CA VAL A 132 -6.11 -8.09 -3.64
C VAL A 132 -6.91 -7.20 -4.58
N ALA A 133 -6.86 -5.87 -4.40
CA ALA A 133 -7.57 -4.92 -5.24
C ALA A 133 -7.07 -4.93 -6.70
N VAL A 134 -5.75 -5.06 -6.91
CA VAL A 134 -5.16 -5.22 -8.24
C VAL A 134 -5.57 -6.56 -8.86
N GLY A 135 -5.51 -7.65 -8.10
CA GLY A 135 -5.93 -8.97 -8.57
C GLY A 135 -7.43 -9.06 -8.89
N SER A 136 -8.25 -8.23 -8.24
CA SER A 136 -9.70 -8.14 -8.48
C SER A 136 -10.10 -7.07 -9.50
N GLY A 137 -9.16 -6.23 -9.95
CA GLY A 137 -9.46 -5.12 -10.88
C GLY A 137 -10.06 -3.86 -10.23
N TRP A 138 -10.17 -3.80 -8.89
CA TRP A 138 -10.75 -2.66 -8.15
C TRP A 138 -9.78 -1.50 -7.89
N GLN A 139 -8.60 -1.53 -8.50
CA GLN A 139 -7.55 -0.53 -8.28
C GLN A 139 -8.05 0.92 -8.37
N SER A 140 -8.98 1.22 -9.30
CA SER A 140 -9.53 2.58 -9.46
C SER A 140 -10.45 2.98 -8.30
N TYR A 141 -11.33 2.09 -7.86
CA TYR A 141 -12.23 2.36 -6.72
C TYR A 141 -11.44 2.58 -5.43
N VAL A 142 -10.45 1.72 -5.19
CA VAL A 142 -9.56 1.81 -4.03
C VAL A 142 -8.71 3.10 -4.09
N ALA A 143 -8.31 3.54 -5.28
CA ALA A 143 -7.59 4.82 -5.46
C ALA A 143 -8.41 6.03 -5.02
N TYR A 144 -9.69 6.09 -5.36
CA TYR A 144 -10.56 7.18 -4.92
C TYR A 144 -10.74 7.20 -3.40
N ILE A 145 -10.92 6.04 -2.77
CA ILE A 145 -11.02 5.95 -1.31
C ILE A 145 -9.73 6.40 -0.64
N ASN A 146 -8.59 5.94 -1.13
CA ASN A 146 -7.28 6.28 -0.58
C ASN A 146 -7.02 7.79 -0.71
N LEU A 147 -7.31 8.39 -1.87
CA LEU A 147 -7.17 9.83 -2.06
C LEU A 147 -8.09 10.61 -1.10
N GLY A 148 -9.34 10.17 -0.94
CA GLY A 148 -10.30 10.79 -0.02
C GLY A 148 -9.84 10.71 1.43
N CYS A 149 -9.44 9.53 1.91
CA CYS A 149 -8.99 9.35 3.30
C CYS A 149 -7.71 10.14 3.57
N TYR A 150 -6.75 10.09 2.65
CA TYR A 150 -5.48 10.77 2.82
C TYR A 150 -5.65 12.30 2.86
N TYR A 151 -6.38 12.89 1.92
CA TYR A 151 -6.53 14.35 1.85
C TYR A 151 -7.58 14.91 2.82
N LEU A 152 -8.66 14.19 3.11
CA LEU A 152 -9.72 14.70 4.01
C LEU A 152 -9.46 14.42 5.49
N ILE A 153 -8.70 13.37 5.80
CA ILE A 153 -8.44 12.96 7.19
C ILE A 153 -6.96 13.04 7.50
N GLY A 154 -6.10 12.40 6.70
CA GLY A 154 -4.66 12.31 6.96
C GLY A 154 -3.95 13.67 7.00
N VAL A 155 -4.13 14.49 5.96
CA VAL A 155 -3.51 15.82 5.87
C VAL A 155 -4.01 16.77 6.97
N PRO A 156 -5.33 16.89 7.24
CA PRO A 156 -5.82 17.71 8.35
C PRO A 156 -5.33 17.22 9.71
N LEU A 157 -5.32 15.91 9.98
CA LEU A 157 -4.76 15.38 11.23
C LEU A 157 -3.26 15.66 11.36
N GLY A 158 -2.50 15.51 10.27
CA GLY A 158 -1.07 15.79 10.23
C GLY A 158 -0.76 17.25 10.52
N VAL A 159 -1.50 18.19 9.92
CA VAL A 159 -1.37 19.62 10.19
C VAL A 159 -1.80 19.96 11.62
N LEU A 160 -2.89 19.36 12.11
CA LEU A 160 -3.37 19.58 13.47
C LEU A 160 -2.36 19.09 14.50
N MET A 161 -1.85 17.86 14.36
CA MET A 161 -0.85 17.29 15.28
C MET A 161 0.52 17.95 15.16
N GLY A 162 0.92 18.36 13.95
CA GLY A 162 2.18 19.08 13.74
C GLY A 162 2.18 20.50 14.33
N TRP A 163 1.12 21.26 14.05
CA TRP A 163 1.08 22.70 14.34
C TRP A 163 0.39 23.04 15.66
N VAL A 164 -0.72 22.37 16.02
CA VAL A 164 -1.46 22.67 17.26
C VAL A 164 -0.73 22.08 18.46
N PHE A 165 -0.28 20.83 18.37
CA PHE A 165 0.41 20.15 19.47
C PHE A 165 1.92 20.45 19.55
N HIS A 166 2.47 21.26 18.63
CA HIS A 166 3.90 21.63 18.60
C HIS A 166 4.86 20.42 18.61
N GLN A 167 4.39 19.26 18.14
CA GLN A 167 5.16 18.01 18.08
C GLN A 167 6.11 17.96 16.87
N GLY A 168 6.12 19.00 16.03
CA GLY A 168 6.97 19.12 14.86
C GLY A 168 6.80 17.93 13.91
N VAL A 169 7.93 17.38 13.46
CA VAL A 169 8.04 16.28 12.50
C VAL A 169 7.36 15.00 13.01
N LEU A 170 7.47 14.75 14.31
CA LEU A 170 6.96 13.57 14.98
C LEU A 170 5.41 13.55 14.97
N GLY A 171 4.80 14.72 15.17
CA GLY A 171 3.35 14.91 15.10
C GLY A 171 2.80 14.79 13.68
N ILE A 172 3.51 15.34 12.68
CA ILE A 172 3.15 15.19 11.27
C ILE A 172 3.18 13.71 10.87
N TRP A 173 4.23 12.99 11.27
CA TRP A 173 4.34 11.55 11.01
C TRP A 173 3.19 10.77 11.63
N ALA A 174 2.92 10.99 12.92
CA ALA A 174 1.83 10.33 13.63
C ALA A 174 0.45 10.61 13.01
N GLY A 175 0.18 11.86 12.59
CA GLY A 175 -1.09 12.23 11.95
C GLY A 175 -1.28 11.56 10.59
N MET A 176 -0.23 11.45 9.78
CA MET A 176 -0.28 10.75 8.49
C MET A 176 -0.47 9.25 8.66
N ILE A 177 0.22 8.63 9.63
CA ILE A 177 0.01 7.23 10.00
C ILE A 177 -1.45 7.01 10.43
N GLY A 178 -2.02 7.94 11.19
CA GLY A 178 -3.44 7.88 11.57
C GLY A 178 -4.37 7.86 10.36
N GLY A 179 -4.12 8.70 9.35
CA GLY A 179 -4.85 8.68 8.07
C GLY A 179 -4.71 7.34 7.34
N THR A 180 -3.49 6.82 7.25
CA THR A 180 -3.19 5.50 6.66
C THR A 180 -3.89 4.37 7.41
N ALA A 181 -3.96 4.43 8.74
CA ALA A 181 -4.66 3.44 9.56
C ALA A 181 -6.16 3.42 9.27
N VAL A 182 -6.79 4.59 9.22
CA VAL A 182 -8.22 4.72 8.87
C VAL A 182 -8.48 4.18 7.48
N GLN A 183 -7.64 4.54 6.50
CA GLN A 183 -7.72 4.03 5.14
C GLN A 183 -7.62 2.50 5.11
N THR A 184 -6.63 1.90 5.80
CA THR A 184 -6.43 0.46 5.87
C THR A 184 -7.65 -0.24 6.49
N VAL A 185 -8.22 0.32 7.56
CA VAL A 185 -9.43 -0.23 8.19
C VAL A 185 -10.63 -0.19 7.23
N ILE A 186 -10.83 0.93 6.53
CA ILE A 186 -11.92 1.06 5.54
C ILE A 186 -11.76 0.03 4.42
N LEU A 187 -10.56 -0.09 3.84
CA LEU A 187 -10.26 -1.08 2.81
C LEU A 187 -10.46 -2.51 3.33
N ALA A 188 -9.97 -2.82 4.53
CA ALA A 188 -10.14 -4.14 5.13
C ALA A 188 -11.63 -4.50 5.29
N ILE A 189 -12.45 -3.55 5.77
CA ILE A 189 -13.90 -3.75 5.92
C ILE A 189 -14.56 -3.97 4.55
N ILE A 190 -14.25 -3.14 3.55
CA ILE A 190 -14.82 -3.27 2.21
C ILE A 190 -14.44 -4.62 1.60
N THR A 191 -13.17 -5.01 1.69
CA THR A 191 -12.66 -6.28 1.17
C THR A 191 -13.30 -7.47 1.87
N MET A 192 -13.48 -7.42 3.19
CA MET A 192 -14.16 -8.48 3.96
C MET A 192 -15.67 -8.57 3.68
N ARG A 193 -16.32 -7.43 3.47
CA ARG A 193 -17.76 -7.33 3.18
C ARG A 193 -18.09 -7.52 1.71
N CYS A 194 -17.10 -7.61 0.84
CA CYS A 194 -17.36 -7.78 -0.58
C CYS A 194 -17.98 -9.14 -0.88
N ASP A 195 -18.95 -9.10 -1.79
CA ASP A 195 -19.67 -10.25 -2.30
C ASP A 195 -18.91 -10.82 -3.50
N TRP A 196 -17.97 -11.72 -3.19
CA TRP A 196 -17.09 -12.34 -4.18
C TRP A 196 -17.82 -13.11 -5.28
N GLU A 197 -19.06 -13.54 -5.05
CA GLU A 197 -19.87 -14.19 -6.08
C GLU A 197 -20.38 -13.18 -7.12
N LYS A 198 -20.79 -11.99 -6.68
CA LYS A 198 -21.14 -10.89 -7.60
C LYS A 198 -19.93 -10.41 -8.39
N GLU A 199 -18.75 -10.42 -7.78
CA GLU A 199 -17.53 -10.00 -8.47
C GLU A 199 -17.16 -10.95 -9.61
N VAL A 200 -17.26 -12.26 -9.37
CA VAL A 200 -17.07 -13.25 -10.43
C VAL A 200 -18.04 -13.01 -11.58
N ILE A 201 -19.32 -12.76 -11.28
CA ILE A 201 -20.33 -12.47 -12.31
C ILE A 201 -19.96 -11.23 -13.12
N HIS A 202 -19.51 -10.15 -12.46
CA HIS A 202 -19.08 -8.92 -13.14
C HIS A 202 -17.90 -9.19 -14.09
N ILE A 203 -16.87 -9.92 -13.62
CA ILE A 203 -15.70 -10.29 -14.43
C ILE A 203 -16.08 -11.23 -15.58
N THR A 204 -17.00 -12.17 -15.37
CA THR A 204 -17.49 -13.05 -16.43
C THR A 204 -18.28 -12.26 -17.49
N MET A 205 -19.16 -11.34 -17.07
CA MET A 205 -19.91 -10.48 -17.98
C MET A 205 -19.00 -9.56 -18.79
N SER A 206 -17.96 -8.98 -18.18
CA SER A 206 -16.99 -8.14 -18.90
C SER A 206 -16.19 -8.95 -19.92
N LYS A 207 -15.85 -10.21 -19.62
CA LYS A 207 -15.19 -11.11 -20.58
C LYS A 207 -16.09 -11.45 -21.77
N ILE A 208 -17.39 -11.70 -21.53
CA ILE A 208 -18.36 -11.99 -22.60
C ILE A 208 -18.52 -10.77 -23.51
N ALA A 209 -18.77 -9.59 -22.94
CA ALA A 209 -18.90 -8.35 -23.70
C ALA A 209 -17.61 -8.01 -24.50
N GLY A 210 -16.44 -8.29 -23.91
CA GLY A 210 -15.15 -8.15 -24.60
C GLY A 210 -14.99 -9.14 -25.75
N SER A 211 -15.36 -10.41 -25.56
CA SER A 211 -15.33 -11.44 -26.61
C SER A 211 -16.24 -11.10 -27.78
N GLU A 212 -17.46 -10.63 -27.51
CA GLU A 212 -18.39 -10.20 -28.57
C GLU A 212 -17.85 -8.99 -29.35
N GLY A 213 -17.18 -8.06 -28.67
CA GLY A 213 -16.49 -6.93 -29.28
C GLY A 213 -15.29 -7.36 -30.15
N ASP A 214 -14.48 -8.29 -29.67
CA ASP A 214 -13.33 -8.84 -30.39
C ASP A 214 -13.76 -9.63 -31.63
N ASP A 215 -14.83 -10.42 -31.53
CA ASP A 215 -15.40 -11.17 -32.65
C ASP A 215 -16.02 -10.24 -33.69
N ALA A 216 -16.64 -9.13 -33.25
CA ALA A 216 -17.10 -8.08 -34.15
C ALA A 216 -15.92 -7.36 -34.84
N CYS A 217 -14.86 -7.05 -34.11
CA CYS A 217 -13.65 -6.41 -34.63
C CYS A 217 -12.96 -7.28 -35.70
N LYS A 218 -12.78 -8.57 -35.41
CA LYS A 218 -12.20 -9.55 -36.38
C LYS A 218 -13.04 -9.69 -37.64
N LYS A 219 -14.38 -9.59 -37.54
CA LYS A 219 -15.27 -9.60 -38.71
C LYS A 219 -15.08 -8.35 -39.57
N VAL A 220 -14.93 -7.17 -38.95
CA VAL A 220 -14.69 -5.91 -39.67
C VAL A 220 -13.32 -5.94 -40.37
N ASP A 221 -12.27 -6.35 -39.68
CA ASP A 221 -10.92 -6.50 -40.24
C ASP A 221 -10.89 -7.48 -41.43
N GLY A 222 -11.65 -8.58 -41.35
CA GLY A 222 -11.77 -9.55 -42.44
C GLY A 222 -12.43 -8.97 -43.70
N ILE A 223 -13.46 -8.13 -43.53
CA ILE A 223 -14.14 -7.43 -44.63
C ILE A 223 -13.23 -6.35 -45.25
N GLU A 224 -12.46 -5.63 -44.43
CA GLU A 224 -11.55 -4.59 -44.89
C GLU A 224 -10.36 -5.17 -45.67
N LYS A 225 -9.85 -6.33 -45.26
CA LYS A 225 -8.84 -7.11 -46.02
C LYS A 225 -9.37 -7.59 -47.37
N GLN A 226 -10.62 -8.02 -47.45
CA GLN A 226 -11.23 -8.39 -48.74
C GLN A 226 -11.43 -7.17 -49.65
N ARG A 227 -11.76 -6.01 -49.09
CA ARG A 227 -11.96 -4.77 -49.85
C ARG A 227 -10.66 -4.22 -50.44
N THR A 228 -9.56 -4.30 -49.69
CA THR A 228 -8.23 -3.88 -50.13
C THR A 228 -7.66 -4.83 -51.20
N ALA A 229 -7.89 -6.14 -51.09
CA ALA A 229 -7.48 -7.11 -52.11
C ALA A 229 -8.18 -6.93 -53.47
N CYS A 230 -9.37 -6.34 -53.52
CA CYS A 230 -10.06 -6.02 -54.78
C CYS A 230 -9.61 -4.70 -55.43
N HIS A 231 -8.80 -3.88 -54.75
CA HIS A 231 -8.34 -2.60 -55.28
C HIS A 231 -6.95 -2.67 -55.96
N ASP A 232 -6.21 -3.77 -55.73
CA ASP A 232 -4.85 -4.02 -56.22
C ASP A 232 -4.77 -5.07 -57.35
N GLY A 233 -5.91 -5.49 -57.93
CA GLY A 233 -6.00 -6.44 -59.05
C GLY A 233 -6.76 -5.87 -60.23
#